data_AF-A0A9P7EYW7-F1
#
_entry.id   AF-A0A9P7EYW7-F1
#
_cell.length_a   1.000
_cell.length_b   1.000
_cell.length_c   1.000
_cell.angle_alpha   90.00
_cell.angle_beta   90.00
_cell.angle_gamma   90.00
#
_symmetry.space_group_name_H-M   'P 1'
#
loop_
_entity.id
_entity.type
_entity.pdbx_description
1 polymer ?
#
loop_
_entity_poly.entity_id
_entity_poly.type
_entity_poly.pdbx_seq_one_letter_code
_entity_poly.pdbx_strand_id
1 'polypeptide(L)'
;MGQINDFLVLDIINNLPLTFHSAKDLRGRAESLPSGPCWKSQVIPMSHPTKSPAVLYWQDPLECIASLFNHPLFHNRIDYMAHKVYNTAEKLSRTYTEWMTGEHAWEMQSVLPHGTTLLGTILSSDKTCITALSGDRVAHPLLISLTNIHMDIHLKSSSNAFLLAALLPVPKFIHKNK
;
A
#
# COMPACT_ATOMS: atom_id res chain seq x y z
N MET A 1 -23.12 18.71 -3.47
CA MET A 1 -22.42 20.00 -3.66
C MET A 1 -23.09 21.12 -2.87
N GLY A 2 -24.40 21.36 -3.01
CA GLY A 2 -25.13 22.42 -2.26
C GLY A 2 -24.95 22.36 -0.74
N GLN A 3 -25.25 21.22 -0.12
CA GLN A 3 -25.12 21.04 1.34
C GLN A 3 -23.70 21.29 1.90
N ILE A 4 -22.64 21.01 1.12
CA ILE A 4 -21.26 21.29 1.54
C ILE A 4 -21.01 22.80 1.51
N ASN A 5 -21.53 23.51 0.50
CA ASN A 5 -21.43 24.97 0.47
C ASN A 5 -22.19 25.60 1.64
N ASP A 6 -23.40 25.11 1.93
CA ASP A 6 -24.22 25.60 3.06
C ASP A 6 -23.47 25.42 4.40
N PHE A 7 -22.77 24.29 4.58
CA PHE A 7 -21.92 24.03 5.74
C PHE A 7 -20.70 24.97 5.80
N LEU A 8 -20.02 25.20 4.68
CA LEU A 8 -18.82 26.04 4.62
C LEU A 8 -19.10 27.53 4.90
N VAL A 9 -20.35 27.98 4.73
CA VAL A 9 -20.77 29.37 5.00
C VAL A 9 -21.01 29.63 6.49
N LEU A 10 -21.13 28.60 7.34
CA LEU A 10 -21.31 28.78 8.78
C LEU A 10 -20.15 29.59 9.38
N ASP A 11 -20.46 30.58 10.23
CA ASP A 11 -19.47 31.48 10.83
C ASP A 11 -18.34 30.72 11.55
N ILE A 12 -18.69 29.61 12.22
CA ILE A 12 -17.70 28.76 12.91
C ILE A 12 -16.70 28.13 11.94
N ILE A 13 -17.11 27.82 10.71
CA ILE A 13 -16.27 27.21 9.68
C ILE A 13 -15.47 28.28 8.93
N ASN A 14 -16.07 29.44 8.65
CA ASN A 14 -15.36 30.57 8.03
C ASN A 14 -14.20 31.10 8.89
N ASN A 15 -14.28 30.95 10.21
CA ASN A 15 -13.19 31.31 11.11
C ASN A 15 -12.04 30.29 11.18
N LEU A 16 -12.20 29.11 10.56
CA LEU A 16 -11.11 28.14 10.46
C LEU A 16 -10.13 28.54 9.35
N PRO A 17 -8.83 28.25 9.50
CA PRO A 17 -7.81 28.54 8.49
C PRO A 17 -7.87 27.52 7.33
N LEU A 18 -9.04 27.35 6.71
CA LEU A 18 -9.23 26.48 5.57
C LEU A 18 -8.66 27.14 4.32
N THR A 19 -8.06 26.33 3.45
CA THR A 19 -7.54 26.81 2.17
C THR A 19 -8.59 26.85 1.07
N PHE A 20 -9.83 26.42 1.35
CA PHE A 20 -10.94 26.36 0.39
C PHE A 20 -12.25 26.86 1.02
N HIS A 21 -13.13 27.45 0.21
CA HIS A 21 -14.40 28.04 0.67
C HIS A 21 -15.63 27.54 -0.11
N SER A 22 -15.47 26.56 -0.99
CA SER A 22 -16.59 25.92 -1.66
C SER A 22 -16.33 24.44 -1.91
N ALA A 23 -17.40 23.68 -2.08
CA ALA A 23 -17.34 22.28 -2.47
C ALA A 23 -16.62 22.09 -3.82
N LYS A 24 -16.74 23.07 -4.73
CA LYS A 24 -16.06 23.07 -6.02
C LYS A 24 -14.54 23.23 -5.85
N ASP A 25 -14.11 24.16 -5.01
CA ASP A 25 -12.69 24.39 -4.72
C ASP A 25 -12.07 23.20 -3.98
N LEU A 26 -12.76 22.67 -2.95
CA LEU A 26 -12.34 21.45 -2.26
C LEU A 26 -12.15 20.29 -3.24
N ARG A 27 -13.13 20.05 -4.11
CA ARG A 27 -13.06 19.00 -5.12
C ARG A 27 -11.92 19.23 -6.10
N GLY A 28 -11.75 20.45 -6.61
CA GLY A 28 -10.66 20.79 -7.52
C GLY A 28 -9.29 20.56 -6.89
N ARG A 29 -9.13 20.83 -5.60
CA ARG A 29 -7.91 20.52 -4.85
C ARG A 29 -7.69 19.03 -4.71
N ALA A 30 -8.73 18.26 -4.35
CA ALA A 30 -8.63 16.81 -4.27
C ALA A 30 -8.25 16.18 -5.63
N GLU A 31 -8.83 16.69 -6.73
CA GLU A 31 -8.52 16.26 -8.09
C GLU A 31 -7.12 16.69 -8.56
N SER A 32 -6.52 17.71 -7.95
CA SER A 32 -5.14 18.14 -8.22
C SER A 32 -4.06 17.29 -7.54
N LEU A 33 -4.46 16.44 -6.59
CA LEU A 33 -3.52 15.52 -5.93
C LEU A 33 -3.00 14.48 -6.94
N PRO A 34 -1.75 14.02 -6.78
CA PRO A 34 -1.22 12.97 -7.63
C PRO A 34 -2.13 11.75 -7.59
N SER A 35 -2.42 11.19 -8.76
CA SER A 35 -3.18 9.95 -8.85
C SER A 35 -2.36 8.80 -8.28
N GLY A 36 -3.04 7.88 -7.60
CA GLY A 36 -2.44 6.63 -7.15
C GLY A 36 -2.22 5.65 -8.31
N PRO A 37 -1.70 4.44 -7.99
CA PRO A 37 -1.47 3.39 -8.97
C PRO A 37 -2.75 3.01 -9.73
N CYS A 38 -2.67 2.91 -11.05
CA CYS A 38 -3.82 2.62 -11.89
C CYS A 38 -4.11 1.11 -11.96
N TRP A 39 -5.39 0.73 -11.91
CA TRP A 39 -5.81 -0.65 -12.13
C TRP A 39 -5.70 -1.05 -13.61
N LYS A 40 -5.11 -2.21 -13.83
CA LYS A 40 -4.97 -2.92 -15.11
C LYS A 40 -5.67 -4.27 -14.99
N SER A 41 -6.08 -4.84 -16.12
CA SER A 41 -6.70 -6.16 -16.16
C SER A 41 -6.20 -6.99 -17.33
N GLN A 42 -6.02 -8.29 -17.12
CA GLN A 42 -5.60 -9.21 -18.17
C GLN A 42 -6.25 -10.59 -17.97
N VAL A 43 -6.66 -11.22 -19.07
CA VAL A 43 -7.09 -12.62 -19.07
C VAL A 43 -5.84 -13.51 -19.02
N ILE A 44 -5.75 -14.36 -17.99
CA ILE A 44 -4.66 -15.34 -17.86
C ILE A 44 -5.05 -16.62 -18.62
N PRO A 45 -4.19 -17.12 -19.53
CA PRO A 45 -4.42 -18.38 -20.20
C PRO A 45 -4.39 -19.54 -19.19
N MET A 46 -5.40 -20.40 -19.24
CA MET A 46 -5.52 -21.56 -18.35
C MET A 46 -5.25 -22.84 -19.13
N SER A 47 -4.48 -23.77 -18.55
CA SER A 47 -4.17 -25.06 -19.17
C SER A 47 -5.39 -25.98 -19.34
N HIS A 48 -6.48 -25.71 -18.61
CA HIS A 48 -7.70 -26.48 -18.65
C HIS A 48 -8.93 -25.58 -18.85
N PRO A 49 -10.01 -26.09 -19.48
CA PRO A 49 -11.24 -25.32 -19.68
C PRO A 49 -11.85 -24.85 -18.35
N THR A 50 -12.08 -23.53 -18.24
CA THR A 50 -12.76 -22.89 -17.12
C THR A 50 -14.18 -22.48 -17.48
N LYS A 51 -15.07 -22.39 -16.50
CA LYS A 51 -16.46 -21.93 -16.68
C LYS A 51 -16.54 -20.47 -17.12
N SER A 52 -15.53 -19.68 -16.77
CA SER A 52 -15.37 -18.28 -17.14
C SER A 52 -13.89 -17.95 -17.30
N PRO A 53 -13.52 -16.93 -18.10
CA PRO A 53 -12.13 -16.49 -18.20
C PRO A 53 -11.55 -16.13 -16.83
N ALA A 54 -10.31 -16.54 -16.56
CA ALA A 54 -9.58 -16.13 -15.37
C ALA A 54 -9.00 -14.73 -15.62
N VAL A 55 -9.54 -13.72 -14.94
CA VAL A 55 -9.09 -12.32 -15.11
C VAL A 55 -8.27 -11.91 -13.90
N LEU A 56 -7.01 -11.53 -14.14
CA LEU A 56 -6.16 -10.85 -13.17
C LEU A 56 -6.44 -9.36 -13.22
N TYR A 57 -6.70 -8.77 -12.06
CA TYR A 57 -6.67 -7.32 -11.88
C TYR A 57 -5.42 -6.97 -11.08
N TRP A 58 -4.66 -5.97 -11.52
CA TRP A 58 -3.41 -5.61 -10.87
C TRP A 58 -3.08 -4.13 -11.05
N GLN A 59 -2.29 -3.58 -10.14
CA GLN A 59 -1.66 -2.27 -10.23
C GLN A 59 -0.18 -2.46 -10.47
N ASP A 60 0.49 -1.51 -11.11
CA ASP A 60 1.93 -1.58 -11.30
C ASP A 60 2.66 -1.62 -9.93
N PRO A 61 3.43 -2.69 -9.61
CA PRO A 61 4.09 -2.78 -8.31
C PRO A 61 5.06 -1.65 -8.05
N LEU A 62 5.71 -1.09 -9.09
CA LEU A 62 6.61 0.04 -8.93
C LEU A 62 5.84 1.33 -8.62
N GLU A 63 4.66 1.53 -9.23
CA GLU A 63 3.78 2.64 -8.85
C GLU A 63 3.28 2.48 -7.41
N CYS A 64 2.96 1.24 -6.98
CA CYS A 64 2.57 0.96 -5.59
C CYS A 64 3.69 1.31 -4.60
N ILE A 65 4.92 0.87 -4.89
CA ILE A 65 6.12 1.17 -4.09
C ILE A 65 6.35 2.68 -4.05
N ALA A 66 6.29 3.37 -5.19
CA ALA A 66 6.46 4.81 -5.26
C ALA A 66 5.38 5.56 -4.46
N SER A 67 4.13 5.10 -4.52
CA SER A 67 3.02 5.66 -3.75
C SER A 67 3.25 5.52 -2.24
N LEU A 68 3.65 4.33 -1.77
CA LEU A 68 3.98 4.09 -0.37
C LEU A 68 5.18 4.92 0.09
N PHE A 69 6.24 4.96 -0.71
CA PHE A 69 7.47 5.68 -0.39
C PHE A 69 7.25 7.20 -0.29
N ASN A 70 6.39 7.75 -1.14
CA ASN A 70 6.06 9.18 -1.17
C ASN A 70 4.87 9.55 -0.26
N HIS A 71 4.35 8.62 0.54
CA HIS A 71 3.18 8.86 1.35
C HIS A 71 3.48 9.87 2.48
N PRO A 72 2.86 11.07 2.50
CA PRO A 72 3.27 12.15 3.41
C PRO A 72 3.16 11.79 4.90
N LEU A 73 2.23 10.90 5.26
CA LEU A 73 2.07 10.47 6.66
C LEU A 73 3.23 9.58 7.16
N PHE A 74 4.11 9.10 6.28
CA PHE A 74 5.23 8.24 6.63
C PHE A 74 6.57 8.98 6.75
N HIS A 75 6.61 10.30 6.55
CA HIS A 75 7.85 11.10 6.50
C HIS A 75 8.85 10.82 7.65
N ASN A 76 8.36 10.66 8.88
CA ASN A 76 9.19 10.36 10.07
C ASN A 76 8.99 8.93 10.60
N ARG A 77 8.49 8.04 9.74
CA ARG A 77 8.11 6.66 10.05
C ARG A 77 8.61 5.68 9.00
N ILE A 78 9.59 6.09 8.23
CA ILE A 78 10.24 5.28 7.20
C ILE A 78 11.75 5.44 7.34
N ASP A 79 12.45 4.32 7.34
CA ASP A 79 13.91 4.30 7.42
C ASP A 79 14.50 4.30 6.01
N TYR A 80 15.28 5.34 5.68
CA TYR A 80 15.93 5.48 4.37
C TYR A 80 17.30 4.79 4.28
N MET A 81 17.85 4.36 5.42
CA MET A 81 19.16 3.74 5.50
C MET A 81 19.17 2.65 6.56
N ALA A 82 19.84 1.54 6.24
CA ALA A 82 20.08 0.50 7.22
C ALA A 82 21.03 1.03 8.31
N HIS A 83 20.76 0.68 9.57
CA HIS A 83 21.52 1.18 10.70
C HIS A 83 21.61 0.14 11.81
N LYS A 84 22.69 0.15 12.60
CA LYS A 84 22.87 -0.80 13.70
C LYS A 84 22.53 -0.13 15.02
N VAL A 85 21.58 -0.70 15.76
CA VAL A 85 21.18 -0.21 17.09
C VAL A 85 21.78 -1.10 18.17
N TYR A 86 22.38 -0.48 19.19
CA TYR A 86 23.01 -1.16 20.31
C TYR A 86 22.46 -0.64 21.64
N ASN A 87 22.38 -1.52 22.64
CA ASN A 87 21.85 -1.16 23.96
C ASN A 87 22.83 -0.34 24.81
N THR A 88 24.13 -0.41 24.50
CA THR A 88 25.18 0.27 25.27
C THR A 88 26.22 0.89 24.34
N ALA A 89 27.00 1.84 24.87
CA ALA A 89 28.07 2.51 24.13
C ALA A 89 29.18 1.54 23.70
N GLU A 90 29.41 0.47 24.46
CA GLU A 90 30.39 -0.58 24.16
C GLU A 90 29.96 -1.50 23.01
N LYS A 91 28.72 -1.35 22.48
CA LYS A 91 28.18 -2.13 21.35
C LYS A 91 28.20 -3.65 21.56
N LEU A 92 28.11 -4.10 22.81
CA LEU A 92 28.19 -5.53 23.18
C LEU A 92 26.90 -6.30 22.86
N SER A 93 25.76 -5.63 22.85
CA SER A 93 24.45 -6.23 22.61
C SER A 93 23.70 -5.44 21.54
N ARG A 94 23.26 -6.15 20.51
CA ARG A 94 22.52 -5.58 19.38
C ARG A 94 21.02 -5.71 19.56
N THR A 95 20.31 -4.69 19.12
CA THR A 95 18.85 -4.62 19.17
C THR A 95 18.29 -4.65 17.75
N TYR A 96 17.30 -5.51 17.55
CA TYR A 96 16.62 -5.69 16.27
C TYR A 96 15.14 -5.42 16.48
N THR A 97 14.68 -4.24 16.07
CA THR A 97 13.28 -3.80 16.24
C THR A 97 12.58 -3.66 14.92
N GLU A 98 13.30 -3.24 13.88
CA GLU A 98 12.79 -2.99 12.54
C GLU A 98 13.65 -3.75 11.51
N TRP A 99 13.12 -3.98 10.31
CA TRP A 99 13.87 -4.62 9.24
C TRP A 99 15.21 -3.91 8.95
N MET A 100 15.19 -2.57 8.92
CA MET A 100 16.36 -1.75 8.63
C MET A 100 17.42 -1.77 9.74
N THR A 101 17.11 -2.33 10.91
CA THR A 101 18.08 -2.61 11.98
C THR A 101 18.78 -3.98 11.84
N GLY A 102 18.21 -4.84 11.00
CA GLY A 102 18.67 -6.18 10.69
C GLY A 102 20.04 -6.21 10.02
N GLU A 103 20.79 -7.30 10.25
CA GLU A 103 22.09 -7.45 9.59
C GLU A 103 21.96 -7.59 8.09
N HIS A 104 20.93 -8.29 7.61
CA HIS A 104 20.75 -8.51 6.19
C HIS A 104 20.44 -7.21 5.43
N ALA A 105 19.63 -6.31 6.01
CA ALA A 105 19.39 -4.99 5.44
C ALA A 105 20.68 -4.16 5.36
N TRP A 106 21.53 -4.25 6.39
CA TRP A 106 22.85 -3.59 6.40
C TRP A 106 23.78 -4.13 5.31
N GLU A 107 23.91 -5.45 5.19
CA GLU A 107 24.73 -6.11 4.16
C GLU A 107 24.28 -5.72 2.76
N MET A 108 22.97 -5.77 2.48
CA MET A 108 22.42 -5.38 1.19
C MET A 108 22.64 -3.90 0.89
N GLN A 109 22.37 -3.00 1.85
CA GLN A 109 22.57 -1.56 1.65
C GLN A 109 24.06 -1.22 1.42
N SER A 110 24.98 -1.99 2.01
CA SER A 110 26.43 -1.74 1.94
C SER A 110 27.04 -2.02 0.55
N VAL A 111 26.38 -2.85 -0.26
CA VAL A 111 26.84 -3.17 -1.63
C VAL A 111 26.18 -2.31 -2.71
N LEU A 112 25.19 -1.49 -2.33
CA LEU A 112 24.52 -0.60 -3.26
C LEU A 112 25.33 0.69 -3.51
N PRO A 113 25.20 1.33 -4.69
CA PRO A 113 25.89 2.59 -4.98
C PRO A 113 25.53 3.70 -3.99
N HIS A 114 26.47 4.62 -3.77
CA HIS A 114 26.22 5.82 -2.96
C HIS A 114 25.02 6.61 -3.49
N GLY A 115 24.17 7.09 -2.56
CA GLY A 115 22.96 7.83 -2.88
C GLY A 115 21.73 6.95 -3.17
N THR A 116 21.86 5.62 -3.07
CA THR A 116 20.71 4.71 -3.22
C THR A 116 20.18 4.24 -1.87
N THR A 117 18.87 4.05 -1.79
CA THR A 117 18.19 3.49 -0.61
C THR A 117 17.65 2.10 -0.96
N LEU A 118 17.97 1.12 -0.13
CA LEU A 118 17.36 -0.19 -0.17
C LEU A 118 15.87 -0.07 0.23
N LEU A 119 14.98 -0.51 -0.66
CA LEU A 119 13.55 -0.63 -0.38
C LEU A 119 13.17 -2.10 -0.27
N GLY A 120 13.07 -2.60 0.96
CA GLY A 120 12.57 -3.96 1.16
C GLY A 120 11.07 -4.00 0.90
N THR A 121 10.60 -4.99 0.17
CA THR A 121 9.19 -5.10 -0.25
C THR A 121 8.54 -6.30 0.43
N ILE A 122 7.40 -6.07 1.08
CA ILE A 122 6.57 -7.12 1.68
C ILE A 122 5.45 -7.45 0.70
N LEU A 123 5.27 -8.73 0.41
CA LEU A 123 4.11 -9.24 -0.32
C LEU A 123 3.34 -10.20 0.59
N SER A 124 2.04 -10.00 0.71
CA SER A 124 1.14 -10.87 1.46
C SER A 124 -0.05 -11.22 0.61
N SER A 125 -0.44 -12.49 0.61
CA SER A 125 -1.62 -12.95 -0.15
C SER A 125 -2.35 -14.01 0.65
N ASP A 126 -3.61 -13.74 0.95
CA ASP A 126 -4.51 -14.71 1.56
C ASP A 126 -5.83 -14.78 0.79
N LYS A 127 -6.53 -15.91 0.87
CA LYS A 127 -7.80 -16.11 0.19
C LYS A 127 -8.89 -15.31 0.90
N THR A 128 -9.52 -14.36 0.20
CA THR A 128 -10.64 -13.60 0.77
C THR A 128 -11.88 -13.70 -0.10
N CYS A 129 -13.04 -13.87 0.55
CA CYS A 129 -14.32 -13.76 -0.14
C CYS A 129 -14.63 -12.29 -0.38
N ILE A 130 -14.66 -11.85 -1.65
CA ILE A 130 -14.90 -10.44 -2.00
C ILE A 130 -16.38 -10.08 -1.83
N THR A 131 -17.28 -11.03 -2.09
CA THR A 131 -18.73 -10.81 -2.00
C THR A 131 -19.41 -11.99 -1.31
N ALA A 132 -19.85 -11.80 -0.06
CA ALA A 132 -20.55 -12.85 0.68
C ALA A 132 -22.01 -13.07 0.22
N LEU A 133 -22.65 -12.06 -0.41
CA LEU A 133 -24.11 -12.05 -0.64
C LEU A 133 -24.55 -11.99 -2.11
N SER A 134 -23.65 -11.74 -3.07
CA SER A 134 -24.01 -11.68 -4.48
C SER A 134 -22.82 -12.01 -5.38
N GLY A 135 -22.63 -13.30 -5.67
CA GLY A 135 -21.82 -13.73 -6.81
C GLY A 135 -20.73 -14.76 -6.57
N ASP A 136 -20.51 -15.25 -5.34
CA ASP A 136 -19.51 -16.27 -5.00
C ASP A 136 -18.16 -16.00 -5.70
N ARG A 137 -17.75 -14.72 -5.67
CA ARG A 137 -16.50 -14.22 -6.22
C ARG A 137 -15.46 -14.26 -5.13
N VAL A 138 -14.50 -15.15 -5.32
CA VAL A 138 -13.35 -15.32 -4.44
C VAL A 138 -12.11 -14.93 -5.23
N ALA A 139 -11.23 -14.15 -4.62
CA ALA A 139 -9.91 -13.86 -5.14
C ALA A 139 -8.90 -14.00 -4.00
N HIS A 140 -7.63 -14.11 -4.37
CA HIS A 140 -6.54 -13.89 -3.42
C HIS A 140 -6.03 -12.46 -3.63
N PRO A 141 -6.38 -11.50 -2.77
CA PRO A 141 -5.74 -10.19 -2.75
C PRO A 141 -4.24 -10.35 -2.50
N LEU A 142 -3.44 -9.77 -3.37
CA LEU A 142 -2.02 -9.56 -3.16
C LEU A 142 -1.82 -8.16 -2.60
N LEU A 143 -1.44 -8.07 -1.34
CA LEU A 143 -1.06 -6.83 -0.67
C LEU A 143 0.44 -6.59 -0.82
N ILE A 144 0.82 -5.33 -0.97
CA ILE A 144 2.22 -4.86 -1.06
C ILE A 144 2.48 -3.79 0.00
N SER A 145 3.65 -3.85 0.64
CA SER A 145 4.16 -2.81 1.54
C SER A 145 5.68 -2.68 1.44
N LEU A 146 6.27 -1.69 2.13
CA LEU A 146 7.70 -1.52 2.33
C LEU A 146 8.12 -1.91 3.74
N THR A 147 9.15 -2.75 3.87
CA THR A 147 9.74 -3.10 5.17
C THR A 147 10.42 -1.91 5.84
N ASN A 148 10.71 -0.86 5.09
CA ASN A 148 11.26 0.40 5.58
C ASN A 148 10.28 1.17 6.48
N ILE A 149 8.96 0.94 6.33
CA ILE A 149 7.94 1.58 7.15
C ILE A 149 7.96 0.93 8.54
N HIS A 150 7.99 1.77 9.58
CA HIS A 150 8.06 1.33 10.98
C HIS A 150 6.89 0.41 11.35
N MET A 151 7.17 -0.59 12.19
CA MET A 151 6.19 -1.62 12.56
C MET A 151 4.93 -1.03 13.21
N ASP A 152 5.05 0.05 13.97
CA ASP A 152 3.92 0.71 14.63
C ASP A 152 2.89 1.29 13.62
N ILE A 153 3.35 1.65 12.42
CA ILE A 153 2.50 2.10 11.32
C ILE A 153 1.83 0.90 10.64
N HIS A 154 2.56 -0.19 10.41
CA HIS A 154 1.99 -1.42 9.87
C HIS A 154 0.87 -2.01 10.75
N LEU A 155 0.99 -1.90 12.07
CA LEU A 155 -0.01 -2.41 13.02
C LEU A 155 -1.29 -1.58 13.07
N LYS A 156 -1.29 -0.35 12.54
CA LYS A 156 -2.47 0.51 12.48
C LYS A 156 -3.23 0.23 11.19
N SER A 157 -4.38 -0.42 11.27
CA SER A 157 -5.21 -0.71 10.08
C SER A 157 -5.63 0.54 9.30
N SER A 158 -5.73 1.70 9.96
CA SER A 158 -6.06 2.99 9.34
C SER A 158 -4.88 3.70 8.67
N SER A 159 -3.65 3.17 8.78
CA SER A 159 -2.46 3.85 8.25
C SER A 159 -2.29 3.71 6.73
N ASN A 160 -3.04 2.79 6.11
CA ASN A 160 -2.88 2.42 4.70
C ASN A 160 -1.43 2.03 4.33
N ALA A 161 -0.70 1.41 5.28
CA ALA A 161 0.67 0.95 5.03
C ALA A 161 0.75 -0.22 4.04
N PHE A 162 -0.36 -0.92 3.79
CA PHE A 162 -0.46 -1.95 2.75
C PHE A 162 -1.39 -1.46 1.63
N LEU A 163 -0.92 -1.58 0.38
CA LEU A 163 -1.74 -1.35 -0.81
C LEU A 163 -2.15 -2.69 -1.44
N LEU A 164 -3.30 -2.71 -2.11
CA LEU A 164 -3.74 -3.87 -2.88
C LEU A 164 -3.12 -3.86 -4.28
N ALA A 165 -2.04 -4.62 -4.46
CA ALA A 165 -1.31 -4.72 -5.72
C ALA A 165 -2.05 -5.56 -6.77
N ALA A 166 -2.75 -6.63 -6.37
CA ALA A 166 -3.49 -7.47 -7.30
C ALA A 166 -4.67 -8.21 -6.67
N LEU A 167 -5.59 -8.66 -7.51
CA LEU A 167 -6.62 -9.64 -7.20
C LEU A 167 -6.38 -10.87 -8.08
N LEU A 168 -5.76 -11.90 -7.50
CA LEU A 168 -5.47 -13.14 -8.20
C LEU A 168 -6.77 -13.94 -8.38
N PRO A 169 -7.10 -14.38 -9.61
CA PRO A 169 -8.34 -15.08 -9.87
C PRO A 169 -8.34 -16.47 -9.25
N VAL A 170 -9.50 -16.91 -8.75
CA VAL A 170 -9.76 -18.32 -8.40
C VAL A 170 -10.56 -18.97 -9.53
N PRO A 171 -9.91 -19.66 -10.49
CA PRO A 171 -10.59 -20.24 -11.64
C PRO A 171 -11.52 -21.38 -11.22
N LYS A 172 -12.75 -21.40 -11.78
CA LYS A 172 -13.68 -22.52 -11.66
C LYS A 172 -13.56 -23.39 -12.91
N PHE A 173 -12.95 -24.57 -12.80
CA PHE A 173 -12.78 -25.50 -13.92
C PHE A 173 -14.10 -26.21 -14.27
N ILE A 174 -14.27 -26.59 -15.54
CA ILE A 174 -15.48 -27.27 -16.03
C ILE A 174 -15.54 -28.71 -15.49
N HIS A 175 -14.42 -29.42 -15.55
CA HIS A 175 -14.29 -30.77 -15.01
C HIS A 175 -13.99 -30.69 -13.52
N LYS A 176 -14.80 -31.36 -12.69
CA LYS A 176 -14.42 -31.63 -11.30
C LYS A 176 -13.31 -32.69 -11.33
N ASN A 177 -12.23 -32.48 -10.58
CA ASN A 177 -11.29 -33.56 -10.31
C ASN A 177 -12.09 -34.76 -9.74
N LYS A 178 -11.92 -35.92 -10.37
CA LYS A 178 -12.28 -37.20 -9.74
C LYS A 178 -11.40 -37.41 -8.52
#